data_AF-A0A6A0HC75-F1
#
_entry.id   AF-A0A6A0HC75-F1
#
_cell.length_a   1.000
_cell.length_b   1.000
_cell.length_c   1.000
_cell.angle_alpha   90.00
_cell.angle_beta   90.00
_cell.angle_gamma   90.00
#
_symmetry.space_group_name_H-M   'P 1'
#
loop_
_entity.id
_entity.type
_entity.pdbx_description
1 polymer ?
#
loop_
_entity_poly.entity_id
_entity_poly.type
_entity_poly.pdbx_seq_one_letter_code
_entity_poly.pdbx_strand_id
1 'polypeptide(L)' 'MTHFPAVHPPDPCAEVGCEEGKECVVGADGSATCACATSCPRATTAPATPVCASDGRDYASACALRREACVAQREI' A
#
# COMPACT_ATOMS: atom_id res chain seq x y z
N MET A 1 3.80 -19.31 36.11
CA MET A 1 3.19 -18.84 34.85
C MET A 1 4.27 -18.05 34.12
N THR A 2 5.24 -18.74 33.54
CA THR A 2 6.36 -18.09 32.85
C THR A 2 5.83 -17.52 31.55
N HIS A 3 5.59 -16.21 31.55
CA HIS A 3 5.35 -15.46 30.34
C HIS A 3 6.65 -15.48 29.54
N PHE A 4 6.79 -16.44 28.64
CA PHE A 4 7.79 -16.37 27.57
C PHE A 4 7.44 -15.09 26.80
N PRO A 5 8.29 -14.05 26.77
CA PRO A 5 8.11 -13.02 25.78
C PRO A 5 8.28 -13.74 24.45
N ALA A 6 7.17 -13.96 23.75
CA ALA A 6 7.23 -14.24 22.33
C ALA A 6 8.00 -13.05 21.76
N VAL A 7 9.29 -13.28 21.47
CA VAL A 7 10.06 -12.43 20.57
C VAL A 7 9.27 -12.50 19.28
N HIS A 8 8.34 -11.55 19.13
CA HIS A 8 7.81 -11.23 17.83
C HIS A 8 9.03 -10.74 17.05
N PRO A 9 9.40 -11.41 15.94
CA PRO A 9 10.42 -10.86 15.07
C PRO A 9 10.03 -9.41 14.77
N PRO A 10 11.01 -8.47 14.73
CA PRO A 10 10.69 -7.09 14.40
C PRO A 10 9.95 -7.12 13.07
N ASP A 11 8.69 -6.68 13.06
CA ASP A 11 7.94 -6.54 11.83
C ASP A 11 8.80 -5.64 10.93
N PRO A 12 9.36 -6.16 9.83
CA PRO A 12 10.28 -5.38 9.02
C PRO A 12 9.54 -4.20 8.37
N CYS A 13 8.21 -4.24 8.36
CA CYS A 13 7.30 -3.18 7.95
C CYS A 13 7.06 -2.10 9.01
N ALA A 14 7.47 -2.29 10.27
CA ALA A 14 7.32 -1.29 11.32
C ALA A 14 8.27 -0.10 11.13
N GLU A 15 9.46 -0.34 10.56
CA GLU A 15 10.48 0.68 10.29
C GLU A 15 10.47 1.13 8.82
N VAL A 16 9.72 0.43 7.94
CA VAL A 16 9.61 0.76 6.51
C VAL A 16 8.43 1.67 6.26
N GLY A 17 8.72 2.94 5.96
CA GLY A 17 7.73 3.90 5.46
C GLY A 17 7.55 3.77 3.94
N CYS A 18 6.50 3.08 3.51
CA CYS A 18 6.14 3.05 2.09
C CYS A 18 5.46 4.35 1.66
N GLU A 19 5.69 4.76 0.40
CA GLU A 19 5.02 5.93 -0.19
C GLU A 19 3.49 5.76 -0.26
N GLU A 20 2.77 6.88 -0.33
CA GLU A 20 1.30 6.88 -0.46
C GLU A 20 0.82 5.98 -1.61
N GLY A 21 0.00 4.98 -1.27
CA GLY A 21 -0.52 3.98 -2.21
C GLY A 21 0.30 2.69 -2.31
N LYS A 22 1.34 2.53 -1.49
CA LYS A 22 2.08 1.26 -1.33
C LYS A 22 1.88 0.71 0.09
N GLU A 23 1.73 -0.61 0.18
CA GLU A 23 1.59 -1.34 1.43
C GLU A 23 2.85 -2.19 1.64
N CYS A 24 3.36 -2.19 2.87
CA CYS A 24 4.50 -3.01 3.19
C CYS A 24 4.07 -4.48 3.32
N VAL A 25 4.73 -5.35 2.57
CA VAL A 25 4.54 -6.80 2.62
C VAL A 25 5.85 -7.46 3.02
N VAL A 26 5.77 -8.43 3.92
CA VAL A 26 6.93 -9.22 4.34
C VAL A 26 7.10 -10.37 3.36
N GLY A 27 8.23 -10.39 2.65
CA GLY A 27 8.58 -11.48 1.75
C GLY A 27 8.89 -12.78 2.50
N ALA A 28 8.93 -13.91 1.79
CA ALA A 28 9.21 -15.22 2.37
C ALA A 28 10.58 -15.28 3.09
N ASP A 29 11.51 -14.40 2.70
CA ASP A 29 12.85 -14.27 3.27
C ASP A 29 12.89 -13.40 4.55
N GLY A 30 11.75 -12.87 5.01
CA GLY A 30 11.67 -11.95 6.15
C GLY A 30 12.01 -10.49 5.80
N SER A 31 12.11 -10.17 4.51
CA SER A 31 12.40 -8.81 4.03
C SER A 31 11.12 -7.99 3.85
N ALA A 32 11.05 -6.78 4.42
CA ALA A 32 9.99 -5.84 4.10
C ALA A 32 10.17 -5.27 2.70
N THR A 33 9.13 -5.41 1.88
CA THR A 33 9.07 -4.86 0.52
C THR A 33 7.82 -4.01 0.40
N CYS A 34 7.93 -2.82 -0.18
CA CYS A 34 6.77 -2.01 -0.51
C CYS A 34 6.10 -2.55 -1.77
N ALA A 35 5.00 -3.26 -1.62
CA ALA A 35 4.15 -3.68 -2.73
C ALA A 35 3.00 -2.68 -2.94
N CYS A 36 2.30 -2.82 -4.06
CA CYS A 36 1.10 -2.03 -4.35
C CYS A 36 0.07 -2.22 -3.23
N ALA A 37 -0.41 -1.14 -2.61
CA ALA A 37 -1.49 -1.25 -1.65
C ALA A 37 -2.73 -1.79 -2.36
N THR A 38 -3.20 -2.97 -1.96
CA THR A 38 -4.45 -3.52 -2.51
C THR A 38 -5.65 -2.79 -1.93
N SER A 39 -5.48 -2.22 -0.73
CA SER A 39 -6.50 -1.50 0.03
C SER A 39 -6.15 -0.03 0.12
N CYS A 40 -6.86 0.81 -0.63
CA CYS A 40 -6.83 2.25 -0.39
C CYS A 40 -7.77 2.56 0.79
N PRO A 41 -7.30 3.16 1.90
CA PRO A 41 -8.21 3.68 2.90
C PRO A 41 -9.09 4.71 2.21
N ARG A 42 -10.38 4.41 2.12
CA ARG A 42 -11.39 5.29 1.53
C ARG A 42 -11.42 6.51 2.42
N ALA A 43 -10.64 7.54 2.07
CA ALA A 43 -10.40 8.71 2.92
C ALA A 43 -11.75 9.22 3.43
N THR A 44 -12.05 8.92 4.69
CA THR A 44 -13.35 9.21 5.32
C THR A 44 -13.57 10.70 5.55
N THR A 45 -12.63 11.54 5.09
CA THR A 45 -12.57 12.97 5.39
C THR A 45 -12.27 13.85 4.17
N ALA A 46 -12.05 13.28 2.97
CA ALA A 46 -11.82 14.06 1.75
C ALA A 46 -12.76 13.56 0.64
N PRO A 47 -13.40 14.46 -0.13
CA PRO A 47 -14.11 14.04 -1.33
C PRO A 47 -13.09 13.32 -2.21
N ALA A 48 -13.37 12.07 -2.55
CA ALA A 48 -12.55 11.31 -3.49
C ALA A 48 -12.62 12.05 -4.82
N THR A 49 -11.65 12.93 -5.08
CA THR A 49 -11.61 13.73 -6.29
C THR A 49 -11.23 12.79 -7.43
N PRO A 50 -12.13 12.58 -8.41
CA PRO A 50 -11.83 11.72 -9.53
C PRO A 50 -10.63 12.32 -10.27
N VAL A 51 -9.59 11.51 -10.46
CA VAL A 51 -8.41 11.89 -11.22
C VAL A 51 -8.53 11.31 -12.62
N CYS A 52 -8.31 12.14 -13.63
CA CYS A 52 -8.23 11.67 -15.01
C CYS A 52 -6.83 11.12 -15.25
N ALA A 53 -6.74 9.84 -15.61
CA ALA A 53 -5.50 9.21 -15.97
C ALA A 53 -5.13 9.53 -17.44
N SER A 54 -3.85 9.42 -17.76
CA SER A 54 -3.32 9.53 -19.11
C SER A 54 -3.89 8.46 -20.07
N ASP A 55 -4.32 7.32 -19.55
CA ASP A 55 -5.07 6.29 -20.30
C ASP A 55 -6.51 6.71 -20.67
N GLY A 56 -6.95 7.93 -20.31
CA GLY A 56 -8.28 8.44 -20.61
C GLY A 56 -9.39 7.85 -19.72
N ARG A 57 -9.01 7.25 -18.59
CA ARG A 57 -9.93 6.67 -17.60
C ARG A 57 -9.94 7.53 -16.35
N ASP A 58 -11.12 7.76 -15.78
CA ASP A 58 -11.27 8.40 -14.50
C ASP A 58 -11.11 7.37 -13.36
N TYR A 59 -10.30 7.74 -12.37
CA TYR A 59 -10.09 6.95 -11.16
C TYR A 59 -10.69 7.68 -9.98
N ALA A 60 -11.38 6.95 -9.11
CA ALA A 60 -12.04 7.51 -7.94
C ALA A 60 -11.09 8.29 -7.01
N SER A 61 -9.79 8.00 -7.02
CA SER A 61 -8.78 8.76 -6.28
C SER A 61 -7.38 8.54 -6.85
N ALA A 62 -6.43 9.39 -6.46
CA ALA A 62 -5.01 9.19 -6.74
C ALA A 62 -4.48 7.84 -6.21
N CYS A 63 -5.01 7.35 -5.09
CA CYS A 63 -4.67 6.03 -4.58
C CYS A 63 -5.20 4.92 -5.49
N ALA A 64 -6.44 5.04 -5.98
CA ALA A 64 -7.00 4.06 -6.92
C ALA A 64 -6.21 4.01 -8.23
N LEU A 65 -5.80 5.18 -8.76
CA LEU A 65 -4.93 5.27 -9.93
C LEU A 65 -3.56 4.62 -9.67
N ARG A 66 -2.88 4.98 -8.57
CA ARG A 66 -1.56 4.41 -8.21
C ARG A 66 -1.64 2.90 -8.00
N ARG A 67 -2.72 2.41 -7.37
CA ARG A 67 -2.96 0.97 -7.21
C ARG A 67 -3.10 0.30 -8.57
N GLU A 68 -3.96 0.82 -9.44
CA GLU A 68 -4.17 0.23 -10.75
C GLU A 68 -2.88 0.28 -11.59
N ALA A 69 -2.11 1.37 -11.49
CA ALA A 69 -0.83 1.53 -12.17
C ALA A 69 0.20 0.51 -11.71
N CYS A 70 0.24 0.30 -10.40
CA CYS A 70 1.14 -0.65 -9.77
C CYS A 70 0.74 -2.11 -10.09
N VAL A 71 -0.56 -2.43 -10.12
CA VAL A 71 -1.08 -3.76 -10.51
C VAL A 71 -0.90 -4.01 -12.02
N ALA A 72 -1.15 -3.01 -12.86
CA ALA A 72 -0.98 -3.08 -14.31
C ALA A 72 0.51 -3.00 -14.73
N GLN A 73 1.42 -2.74 -13.79
CA GLN A 73 2.84 -2.48 -14.02
C GLN A 73 3.09 -1.39 -15.08
N ARG A 74 2.20 -0.39 -15.14
CA ARG A 74 2.21 0.68 -16.15
C ARG A 74 1.79 1.99 -15.52
N GLU A 75 2.38 3.10 -15.96
CA GLU A 75 1.86 4.43 -15.63
C GLU A 75 0.54 4.64 -16.37
N ILE A 76 -0.48 5.06 -15.62
CA ILE A 76 -1.85 5.24 -16.08
C ILE A 76 -2.17 6.71 -16.08
#